data_AF-A0A0N5B8F4-F1
#
_entry.id   AF-A0A0N5B8F4-F1
#
_cell.length_a   1.000
_cell.length_b   1.000
_cell.length_c   1.000
_cell.angle_alpha   90.00
_cell.angle_beta   90.00
_cell.angle_gamma   90.00
#
_symmetry.space_group_name_H-M   'P 1'
#
loop_
_entity.id
_entity.type
_entity.pdbx_description
1 polymer ?
#
loop_
_entity_poly.entity_id
_entity_poly.type
_entity_poly.pdbx_seq_one_letter_code
_entity_poly.pdbx_strand_id
1 'polypeptide(L)'
;MVRDDTSLDSMGFGVTNASDVREMLVARAHLDQLEVKENVEAQLQRISVPLFLVLLTMLAYLIVGAILFCLWEGWTFLDAFYFAYISLTKLGFGDLFLGASVGNDKDAQKKLVITSVYLLFGMALLAMCFNLAQEEVVNKVAWITSKFRSKEEDEEEYE
;
A
#
# COMPACT_ATOMS: atom_id res chain seq x y z
N MET A 1 57.02 -2.44 55.09
CA MET A 1 56.03 -3.41 55.59
C MET A 1 54.67 -2.75 55.39
N VAL A 2 53.93 -2.89 54.29
CA VAL A 2 53.92 -3.77 53.12
C VAL A 2 53.21 -2.97 52.00
N ARG A 3 53.67 -3.06 50.75
CA ARG A 3 52.96 -2.61 49.52
C ARG A 3 52.19 -3.80 48.93
N ASP A 4 51.31 -3.45 47.98
CA ASP A 4 50.79 -4.25 46.86
C ASP A 4 49.29 -4.62 46.88
N ASP A 5 48.54 -3.83 46.11
CA ASP A 5 47.81 -4.18 44.88
C ASP A 5 46.71 -5.25 44.90
N THR A 6 45.49 -4.82 44.52
CA THR A 6 44.59 -5.49 43.55
C THR A 6 43.35 -4.60 43.37
N SER A 7 43.44 -3.55 42.55
CA SER A 7 42.81 -3.52 41.22
C SER A 7 42.31 -4.88 40.70
N LEU A 8 41.07 -4.87 40.17
CA LEU A 8 40.45 -5.85 39.27
C LEU A 8 40.11 -7.24 39.85
N ASP A 9 38.82 -7.50 40.10
CA ASP A 9 38.03 -8.40 39.23
C ASP A 9 36.59 -8.64 39.73
N SER A 10 35.70 -8.91 38.77
CA SER A 10 34.25 -9.19 38.86
C SER A 10 33.37 -7.94 38.74
N MET A 11 32.94 -7.46 37.55
CA MET A 11 32.45 -8.23 36.41
C MET A 11 31.57 -9.42 36.84
N GLY A 12 30.61 -9.15 37.72
CA GLY A 12 29.48 -10.01 38.01
C GLY A 12 28.24 -9.44 37.36
N PHE A 13 28.04 -9.71 36.07
CA PHE A 13 26.73 -9.63 35.41
C PHE A 13 25.84 -10.73 36.04
N GLY A 14 25.40 -10.48 37.27
CA GLY A 14 24.81 -11.47 38.17
C GLY A 14 23.32 -11.25 38.29
N VAL A 15 22.58 -11.80 37.34
CA VAL A 15 21.13 -12.04 37.41
C VAL A 15 20.86 -12.87 38.68
N THR A 16 20.47 -12.25 39.80
CA THR A 16 20.34 -12.93 41.11
C THR A 16 18.96 -12.76 41.76
N ASN A 17 18.06 -11.94 41.19
CA ASN A 17 16.72 -11.74 41.73
C ASN A 17 15.64 -12.15 40.73
N ALA A 18 14.58 -12.80 41.21
CA ALA A 18 13.52 -13.37 40.37
C ALA A 18 12.72 -12.30 39.58
N SER A 19 12.76 -11.05 40.03
CA SER A 19 12.21 -9.89 39.31
C SER A 19 13.00 -9.59 38.03
N ASP A 20 14.34 -9.62 38.10
CA ASP A 20 15.20 -9.26 36.97
C ASP A 20 15.13 -10.31 35.87
N VAL A 21 15.00 -11.59 36.22
CA VAL A 21 14.77 -12.67 35.25
C VAL A 21 13.43 -12.49 34.54
N ARG A 22 12.40 -12.05 35.26
CA ARG A 22 11.08 -11.79 34.67
C ARG A 22 11.12 -10.62 33.71
N GLU A 23 11.84 -9.55 34.04
CA GLU A 23 12.02 -8.41 33.12
C GLU A 23 12.82 -8.82 31.88
N MET A 24 13.86 -9.63 32.05
CA MET A 24 14.65 -10.14 30.93
C MET A 24 13.83 -11.08 30.02
N LEU A 25 12.96 -11.92 30.60
CA LEU A 25 12.04 -12.79 29.87
C LEU A 25 10.96 -11.98 29.13
N VAL A 26 10.45 -10.91 29.73
CA VAL A 26 9.49 -10.00 29.09
C VAL A 26 10.15 -9.25 27.94
N ALA A 27 11.38 -8.75 28.12
CA ALA A 27 12.14 -8.09 27.07
C ALA A 27 12.44 -9.04 25.89
N ARG A 28 12.84 -10.29 26.16
CA ARG A 28 13.03 -11.31 25.12
C ARG A 28 11.74 -11.65 24.38
N ALA A 29 10.63 -11.79 25.10
CA ALA A 29 9.32 -12.04 24.50
C ALA A 29 8.88 -10.89 23.60
N HIS A 30 9.16 -9.63 23.97
CA HIS A 30 8.89 -8.48 23.12
C HIS A 30 9.78 -8.45 21.87
N LEU A 31 11.05 -8.81 21.97
CA LEU A 31 11.95 -8.91 20.80
C LEU A 31 11.50 -10.03 19.85
N ASP A 32 11.12 -11.20 20.36
CA ASP A 32 10.56 -12.29 19.55
C ASP A 32 9.25 -11.84 18.86
N GLN A 33 8.41 -11.05 19.54
CA GLN A 33 7.19 -10.50 18.94
C GLN A 33 7.48 -9.45 17.86
N LEU A 34 8.53 -8.63 18.03
CA LEU A 34 8.95 -7.65 17.04
C LEU A 34 9.59 -8.33 15.83
N GLU A 35 10.46 -9.32 16.02
CA GLU A 35 11.04 -10.10 14.93
C GLU A 35 9.96 -10.86 14.16
N VAL A 36 8.97 -11.48 14.83
CA VAL A 36 7.86 -12.15 14.14
C VAL A 36 6.99 -11.15 13.37
N LYS A 37 6.70 -9.97 13.93
CA LYS A 37 5.97 -8.92 13.22
C LYS A 37 6.74 -8.42 12.00
N GLU A 38 8.02 -8.13 12.16
CA GLU A 38 8.90 -7.68 11.08
C GLU A 38 9.02 -8.75 10.00
N ASN A 39 9.18 -10.02 10.36
CA ASN A 39 9.20 -11.12 9.39
C ASN A 39 7.86 -11.24 8.67
N VAL A 40 6.72 -11.11 9.36
CA VAL A 40 5.40 -11.15 8.71
C VAL A 40 5.20 -9.96 7.78
N GLU A 41 5.61 -8.75 8.17
CA GLU A 41 5.57 -7.55 7.32
C GLU A 41 6.50 -7.68 6.11
N ALA A 42 7.73 -8.18 6.30
CA ALA A 42 8.68 -8.45 5.23
C ALA A 42 8.20 -9.56 4.28
N GLN A 43 7.51 -10.59 4.79
CA GLN A 43 6.87 -11.63 3.98
C GLN A 43 5.67 -11.07 3.20
N LEU A 44 4.90 -10.14 3.78
CA LEU A 44 3.78 -9.47 3.11
C LEU A 44 4.30 -8.56 1.98
N GLN A 45 5.40 -7.83 2.23
CA GLN A 45 6.05 -6.95 1.28
C GLN A 45 6.73 -7.69 0.12
N ARG A 46 6.94 -9.02 0.24
CA ARG A 46 7.56 -9.86 -0.79
C ARG A 46 6.61 -10.31 -1.90
N ILE A 47 5.31 -9.99 -1.81
CA ILE A 47 4.41 -10.15 -2.95
C ILE A 47 4.62 -8.95 -3.88
N SER A 48 5.63 -9.04 -4.76
CA SER A 48 5.79 -8.10 -5.87
C SER A 48 4.63 -8.34 -6.83
N VAL A 49 3.54 -7.61 -6.64
CA VAL A 49 2.44 -7.55 -7.60
C VAL A 49 2.92 -6.64 -8.71
N PRO A 50 3.14 -7.15 -9.93
CA PRO A 50 3.63 -6.30 -10.99
C PRO A 50 2.64 -5.16 -11.23
N LEU A 51 3.14 -3.93 -11.36
CA LEU A 51 2.35 -2.72 -11.66
C LEU A 51 1.36 -2.93 -12.81
N PHE A 52 1.73 -3.78 -13.78
CA PHE A 52 0.88 -4.18 -14.88
C PHE A 52 -0.40 -4.92 -14.44
N LEU A 53 -0.33 -5.78 -13.42
CA LEU A 53 -1.48 -6.51 -12.87
C LEU A 53 -2.45 -5.56 -12.15
N VAL A 54 -1.91 -4.58 -11.42
CA VAL A 54 -2.71 -3.50 -10.79
C VAL A 54 -3.44 -2.68 -11.85
N LEU A 55 -2.73 -2.24 -12.89
CA LEU A 55 -3.31 -1.52 -14.03
C LEU A 55 -4.37 -2.34 -14.75
N LEU A 56 -4.11 -3.62 -14.98
CA LEU A 56 -5.05 -4.53 -15.64
C LEU A 56 -6.32 -4.73 -14.81
N THR A 57 -6.18 -4.87 -13.49
CA THR A 57 -7.31 -5.00 -12.56
C THR A 57 -8.15 -3.72 -12.55
N MET A 58 -7.52 -2.55 -12.57
CA MET A 58 -8.20 -1.26 -12.71
C MET A 58 -8.94 -1.12 -14.04
N LEU A 59 -8.30 -1.51 -15.13
CA LEU A 59 -8.91 -1.45 -16.45
C LEU A 59 -10.09 -2.42 -16.58
N ALA A 60 -9.94 -3.63 -16.04
CA ALA A 60 -11.02 -4.61 -15.96
C ALA A 60 -12.20 -4.06 -15.15
N TYR A 61 -11.92 -3.43 -14.01
CA TYR A 61 -12.95 -2.77 -13.19
C TYR A 61 -13.73 -1.72 -13.99
N LEU A 62 -13.02 -0.83 -14.70
CA LEU A 62 -13.61 0.19 -15.57
C LEU A 62 -14.47 -0.41 -16.67
N ILE A 63 -14.01 -1.48 -17.33
CA ILE A 63 -14.77 -2.15 -18.39
C ILE A 63 -16.06 -2.76 -17.84
N VAL A 64 -16.01 -3.39 -16.66
CA VAL A 64 -17.21 -3.93 -15.99
C VAL A 64 -18.21 -2.82 -15.67
N GLY A 65 -17.74 -1.69 -15.13
CA GLY A 65 -18.58 -0.51 -14.92
C GLY A 65 -19.17 0.06 -16.21
N ALA A 66 -18.36 0.16 -17.26
CA ALA A 66 -18.81 0.66 -18.56
C ALA A 66 -19.92 -0.22 -19.16
N ILE A 67 -19.80 -1.54 -19.08
CA ILE A 67 -20.84 -2.48 -19.53
C ILE A 67 -22.12 -2.30 -18.69
N LEU A 68 -21.99 -2.17 -17.36
CA LEU A 68 -23.12 -1.95 -16.46
C LEU A 68 -23.89 -0.67 -16.82
N PHE A 69 -23.18 0.44 -17.02
CA PHE A 69 -23.80 1.74 -17.37
C PHE A 69 -24.34 1.76 -18.80
N CYS A 70 -23.66 1.10 -19.75
CA CYS A 70 -24.13 0.93 -21.13
C CYS A 70 -25.47 0.18 -21.18
N LEU A 71 -25.65 -0.87 -20.37
CA LEU A 71 -26.88 -1.66 -20.32
C LEU A 71 -28.03 -0.94 -19.61
N TRP A 72 -27.73 -0.13 -18.60
CA TRP A 72 -28.76 0.54 -17.81
C TRP A 72 -29.22 1.87 -18.40
N GLU A 73 -28.28 2.71 -18.79
CA GLU A 73 -28.57 4.08 -19.24
C GLU A 73 -28.62 4.18 -20.77
N GLY A 74 -28.26 3.10 -21.48
CA GLY A 74 -28.22 3.07 -22.94
C GLY A 74 -27.10 3.94 -23.53
N TRP A 75 -26.12 4.32 -22.71
CA TRP A 75 -24.98 5.12 -23.14
C TRP A 75 -24.08 4.33 -24.08
N THR A 76 -23.33 5.04 -24.93
CA THR A 76 -22.29 4.38 -25.73
C THR A 76 -21.21 3.82 -24.80
N PHE A 77 -20.54 2.75 -25.22
CA PHE A 77 -19.46 2.13 -24.43
C PHE A 77 -18.38 3.16 -24.02
N LEU A 78 -18.08 4.11 -24.91
CA LEU A 78 -17.07 5.14 -24.72
C LEU A 78 -17.51 6.17 -23.67
N ASP A 79 -18.77 6.62 -23.72
CA ASP A 79 -19.34 7.54 -22.73
C ASP A 79 -19.42 6.90 -21.34
N ALA A 80 -19.85 5.63 -21.29
CA ALA A 80 -19.93 4.86 -20.05
C ALA A 80 -18.55 4.61 -19.42
N PHE A 81 -17.55 4.28 -20.25
CA PHE A 81 -16.16 4.15 -19.80
C PHE A 81 -15.58 5.47 -19.32
N TYR A 82 -15.82 6.56 -20.07
CA TYR A 82 -15.39 7.90 -19.70
C TYR A 82 -15.99 8.31 -18.34
N PHE A 83 -17.29 8.12 -18.13
CA PHE A 83 -17.95 8.40 -16.85
C PHE A 83 -17.34 7.61 -15.68
N ALA A 84 -17.12 6.29 -15.87
CA ALA A 84 -16.49 5.45 -14.86
C ALA A 84 -15.06 5.91 -14.54
N TYR A 85 -14.29 6.27 -15.56
CA TYR A 85 -12.91 6.74 -15.42
C TYR A 85 -12.82 8.09 -14.70
N ILE A 86 -13.59 9.10 -15.10
CA ILE A 86 -13.54 10.43 -14.46
C ILE A 86 -14.01 10.41 -13.01
N SER A 87 -14.95 9.53 -12.69
CA SER A 87 -15.49 9.37 -11.34
C SER A 87 -14.47 8.72 -10.40
N LEU A 88 -13.75 7.72 -10.90
CA LEU A 88 -12.70 7.02 -10.16
C LEU A 88 -11.44 7.89 -10.01
N THR A 89 -11.00 8.55 -11.08
CA THR A 89 -9.83 9.46 -11.04
C THR A 89 -10.06 10.75 -10.26
N LYS A 90 -11.24 10.94 -9.66
CA LYS A 90 -11.65 12.15 -8.94
C LYS A 90 -11.66 13.43 -9.79
N LEU A 91 -11.58 13.32 -11.12
CA LEU A 91 -11.78 14.47 -12.01
C LEU A 91 -13.20 15.02 -11.87
N GLY A 92 -14.20 14.13 -11.87
CA GLY A 92 -15.55 14.43 -11.43
C GLY A 92 -16.21 15.64 -12.08
N PHE A 93 -16.03 15.84 -13.40
CA PHE A 93 -16.59 16.98 -14.13
C PHE A 93 -18.11 17.14 -13.97
N GLY A 94 -18.83 16.03 -13.74
CA GLY A 94 -20.27 16.03 -13.50
C GLY A 94 -21.11 16.31 -14.75
N ASP A 95 -20.50 16.23 -15.94
CA ASP A 95 -21.13 16.36 -17.25
C ASP A 95 -22.06 15.18 -17.58
N LEU A 96 -21.68 13.99 -17.13
CA LEU A 96 -22.47 12.77 -17.22
C LEU A 96 -22.88 12.35 -15.81
N PHE A 97 -24.18 12.23 -15.56
CA PHE A 97 -24.73 11.71 -14.31
C PHE A 97 -25.93 10.80 -14.59
N LEU A 98 -26.07 9.75 -13.77
CA LEU A 98 -27.20 8.84 -13.89
C LEU A 98 -28.49 9.54 -13.44
N GLY A 99 -29.59 9.31 -14.16
CA GLY A 99 -30.89 9.89 -13.82
C GLY A 99 -31.29 11.11 -14.65
N ALA A 100 -30.44 11.61 -15.56
CA ALA A 100 -30.82 12.67 -16.50
C ALA A 100 -31.93 12.25 -17.48
N SER A 101 -32.13 10.94 -17.70
CA SER A 101 -33.03 10.41 -18.74
C SER A 101 -34.23 9.60 -18.22
N VAL A 102 -34.36 9.36 -16.91
CA VAL A 102 -35.33 8.39 -16.38
C VAL A 102 -36.51 9.08 -15.70
N GLY A 103 -37.65 9.16 -16.39
CA GLY A 103 -38.92 9.70 -15.86
C GLY A 103 -39.66 8.83 -14.84
N ASN A 104 -39.00 7.85 -14.21
CA ASN A 104 -39.61 6.91 -13.27
C ASN A 104 -38.79 6.85 -11.97
N ASP A 105 -39.28 7.50 -10.91
CA ASP A 105 -38.54 7.73 -9.66
C ASP A 105 -37.98 6.43 -9.05
N LYS A 106 -38.75 5.34 -9.05
CA LYS A 106 -38.34 4.09 -8.38
C LYS A 106 -37.17 3.39 -9.06
N ASP A 107 -37.04 3.51 -10.38
CA ASP A 107 -35.97 2.86 -11.14
C ASP A 107 -34.71 3.71 -11.15
N ALA A 108 -34.87 5.05 -11.20
CA ALA A 108 -33.77 5.99 -11.04
C ALA A 108 -33.06 5.82 -9.67
N GLN A 109 -33.83 5.70 -8.59
CA GLN A 109 -33.27 5.49 -7.24
C GLN A 109 -32.44 4.21 -7.14
N LYS A 110 -32.90 3.10 -7.74
CA LYS A 110 -32.15 1.83 -7.73
C LYS A 110 -30.83 1.94 -8.49
N LYS A 111 -30.85 2.57 -9.66
CA LYS A 111 -29.64 2.78 -10.48
C LYS A 111 -28.61 3.64 -9.73
N LEU A 112 -29.06 4.72 -9.08
CA LEU A 112 -28.21 5.61 -8.29
C LEU A 112 -27.56 4.90 -7.09
N VAL A 113 -28.34 4.10 -6.35
CA VAL A 113 -27.83 3.34 -5.20
C VAL A 113 -26.77 2.33 -5.64
N ILE A 114 -27.00 1.60 -6.73
CA ILE A 114 -26.01 0.60 -7.17
C ILE A 114 -24.76 1.30 -7.73
N THR A 115 -24.93 2.44 -8.40
CA THR A 115 -23.80 3.26 -8.87
C THR A 115 -22.97 3.81 -7.71
N SER A 116 -23.60 4.27 -6.63
CA SER A 116 -22.87 4.76 -5.46
C SER A 116 -22.08 3.64 -4.79
N VAL A 117 -22.66 2.45 -4.64
CA VAL A 117 -21.95 1.27 -4.11
C VAL A 117 -20.77 0.89 -5.01
N TYR A 118 -20.96 0.89 -6.33
CA TYR A 118 -19.88 0.64 -7.29
C TYR A 118 -18.78 1.70 -7.18
N LEU A 119 -19.12 2.99 -7.10
CA LEU A 119 -18.11 4.04 -6.96
C LEU A 119 -17.36 3.93 -5.63
N LEU A 120 -18.03 3.62 -4.53
CA LEU A 120 -17.39 3.43 -3.22
C LEU A 120 -16.40 2.27 -3.25
N PHE A 121 -16.80 1.14 -3.82
CA PHE A 121 -15.91 -0.02 -3.95
C PHE A 121 -14.73 0.27 -4.87
N GLY A 122 -14.96 0.92 -6.01
CA GLY A 122 -13.91 1.31 -6.96
C GLY A 122 -12.91 2.31 -6.37
N MET A 123 -13.38 3.20 -5.50
CA MET A 123 -12.52 4.13 -4.77
C MET A 123 -11.64 3.43 -3.73
N ALA A 124 -12.16 2.41 -3.04
CA ALA A 124 -11.38 1.59 -2.12
C ALA A 124 -10.31 0.78 -2.86
N LEU A 125 -10.69 0.17 -4.00
CA LEU A 125 -9.74 -0.49 -4.89
C LEU A 125 -8.66 0.49 -5.38
N LEU A 126 -9.04 1.72 -5.77
CA LEU A 126 -8.08 2.74 -6.20
C LEU A 126 -7.09 3.10 -5.10
N ALA A 127 -7.57 3.31 -3.88
CA ALA A 127 -6.69 3.61 -2.75
C ALA A 127 -5.67 2.48 -2.53
N MET A 128 -6.12 1.23 -2.53
CA MET A 128 -5.23 0.07 -2.40
C MET A 128 -4.23 -0.02 -3.56
N CYS A 129 -4.69 0.19 -4.79
CA CYS A 129 -3.83 0.16 -5.99
C CYS A 129 -2.81 1.30 -5.98
N PHE A 130 -3.18 2.50 -5.53
CA PHE A 130 -2.28 3.64 -5.42
C PHE A 130 -1.21 3.41 -4.35
N ASN A 131 -1.58 2.84 -3.21
CA ASN A 131 -0.61 2.47 -2.17
C ASN A 131 0.45 1.51 -2.75
N LEU A 132 -0.01 0.49 -3.47
CA LEU A 132 0.89 -0.50 -4.09
C LEU A 132 1.75 0.10 -5.20
N ALA A 133 1.18 0.97 -6.04
CA ALA A 133 1.92 1.68 -7.07
C ALA A 133 2.98 2.61 -6.47
N GLN A 134 2.68 3.28 -5.35
CA GLN A 134 3.62 4.13 -4.64
C GLN A 134 4.81 3.32 -4.13
N GLU A 135 4.57 2.16 -3.50
CA GLU A 135 5.63 1.27 -3.01
C GLU A 135 6.57 0.80 -4.14
N GLU A 136 6.01 0.38 -5.27
CA GLU A 136 6.78 -0.05 -6.45
C GLU A 136 7.57 1.11 -7.09
N VAL A 137 6.99 2.31 -7.17
CA VAL A 137 7.68 3.51 -7.67
C VAL A 137 8.84 3.90 -6.75
N VAL A 138 8.63 3.90 -5.44
CA VAL A 138 9.67 4.21 -4.45
C VAL A 138 10.82 3.20 -4.55
N ASN A 139 10.51 1.90 -4.66
CA ASN A 139 11.52 0.86 -4.84
C ASN A 139 12.34 1.04 -6.12
N LYS A 140 11.68 1.36 -7.25
CA LYS A 140 12.39 1.66 -8.50
C LYS A 140 13.24 2.91 -8.41
N VAL A 141 12.74 3.99 -7.82
CA VAL A 141 13.48 5.25 -7.68
C VAL A 141 14.70 5.07 -6.79
N ALA A 142 14.58 4.36 -5.66
CA ALA A 142 15.71 4.07 -4.76
C ALA A 142 16.83 3.30 -5.48
N TRP A 143 16.47 2.29 -6.27
CA TRP A 143 17.44 1.54 -7.08
C TRP A 143 18.11 2.40 -8.16
N ILE A 144 17.37 3.32 -8.79
CA ILE A 144 17.92 4.24 -9.79
C ILE A 144 18.92 5.20 -9.13
N THR A 145 18.57 5.79 -7.98
CA THR A 145 19.45 6.73 -7.26
C THR A 145 20.75 6.07 -6.79
N SER A 146 20.71 4.84 -6.26
CA SER A 146 21.93 4.14 -5.86
C SER A 146 22.84 3.83 -7.04
N LYS A 147 22.26 3.56 -8.22
CA LYS A 147 23.01 3.27 -9.44
C LYS A 147 23.68 4.49 -10.05
N PHE A 148 23.12 5.68 -9.87
CA PHE A 148 23.78 6.92 -10.25
C PHE A 148 24.91 7.27 -9.27
N ARG A 149 24.73 7.07 -7.97
CA ARG A 149 25.77 7.34 -6.96
C ARG A 149 27.03 6.50 -7.17
N SER A 150 26.88 5.19 -7.43
CA SER A 150 28.06 4.33 -7.66
C SER A 150 28.85 4.72 -8.91
N LYS A 151 28.20 5.37 -9.89
CA LYS A 151 28.85 5.80 -11.12
C LYS A 151 29.71 7.06 -10.93
N GLU A 152 29.38 7.92 -9.96
CA GLU A 152 30.22 9.07 -9.58
C GLU A 152 31.46 8.63 -8.79
N GLU A 153 31.33 7.66 -7.87
CA GLU A 153 32.48 7.12 -7.12
C GLU A 153 33.48 6.38 -8.04
N ASP A 154 32.99 5.66 -9.05
CA ASP A 154 33.85 5.02 -10.05
C ASP A 154 34.57 6.06 -10.92
N GLU A 155 33.93 7.18 -11.31
CA GLU A 155 34.58 8.22 -12.13
C GLU A 155 35.65 9.02 -11.34
N GLU A 156 35.49 9.21 -10.04
CA GLU A 156 36.51 9.85 -9.17
C GLU A 156 37.70 8.95 -8.82
N GLU A 157 37.58 7.61 -8.89
CA GLU A 157 38.71 6.69 -8.64
C GLU A 157 39.67 6.56 -9.84
N TYR A 158 39.27 7.05 -11.04
CA TYR A 158 40.09 7.02 -12.26
C TYR A 158 40.64 8.38 -12.71
N GLU A 159 40.37 9.48 -11.99
CA GLU A 159 41.02 10.81 -12.17
C GLU A 159 42.14 11.05 -11.13
#